data_AF-A0A6G1FZF1-F1
#
_entry.id   AF-A0A6G1FZF1-F1
#
_cell.length_a   1.000
_cell.length_b   1.000
_cell.length_c   1.000
_cell.angle_alpha   90.00
_cell.angle_beta   90.00
_cell.angle_gamma   90.00
#
_symmetry.space_group_name_H-M   'P 1'
#
loop_
_entity.id
_entity.type
_entity.pdbx_description
1 polymer ?
#
loop_
_entity_poly.entity_id
_entity_poly.type
_entity_poly.pdbx_seq_one_letter_code
_entity_poly.pdbx_strand_id
1 'polypeptide(L)'
;MTIWEAPRRQFQRLICDYTSRALTNQADALNAIAGLSRRTLPDLLGDLVEGLPSQDIDLFITFTSAMSPLRRRAGFPSYSWAGWIGRISYYRLRSKLFDGSNDTGRSWIKWYQRYSTDRADPLWNVGKPDVGPCDDSLAYLEQQVPTSERDSRQSTPTAWNRLGISEYRRPYTMLQFWTYAIHLRLGEFDVFSAMATILDGQGADCGTVSMDEFEEDDFFIIGSVYEFILLSPFKPLHYSAGDRNQVGAESDQFFVLLLQPKGGVSE
;
A
#
# COMPACT_ATOMS: atom_id res chain seq x y z
N MET A 1 30.07 8.19 -4.38
CA MET A 1 29.85 7.12 -5.37
C MET A 1 29.61 5.87 -4.56
N THR A 2 28.32 5.57 -4.37
CA THR A 2 27.81 4.89 -3.17
C THR A 2 27.57 3.42 -3.44
N ILE A 3 27.86 2.61 -2.44
CA ILE A 3 27.60 1.17 -2.32
C ILE A 3 26.18 0.87 -2.81
N TRP A 4 26.05 -0.15 -3.67
CA TRP A 4 24.83 -0.63 -4.33
C TRP A 4 23.57 -0.59 -3.44
N GLU A 5 22.74 0.44 -3.60
CA GLU A 5 21.41 0.48 -2.98
C GLU A 5 20.40 -0.28 -3.85
N ALA A 6 19.52 -1.05 -3.22
CA ALA A 6 18.49 -1.80 -3.94
C ALA A 6 17.56 -0.87 -4.75
N PRO A 7 17.11 -1.26 -5.96
CA PRO A 7 16.35 -0.39 -6.87
C PRO A 7 15.08 0.22 -6.26
N ARG A 8 14.38 -0.52 -5.39
CA ARG A 8 13.19 -0.01 -4.71
C ARG A 8 13.49 1.18 -3.80
N ARG A 9 14.60 1.11 -3.04
CA ARG A 9 15.06 2.22 -2.19
C ARG A 9 15.44 3.44 -3.02
N GLN A 10 16.10 3.22 -4.15
CA GLN A 10 16.46 4.31 -5.05
C GLN A 10 15.20 4.99 -5.61
N PHE A 11 14.19 4.22 -6.02
CA PHE A 11 12.90 4.77 -6.48
C PHE A 11 12.13 5.51 -5.39
N GLN A 12 12.09 4.95 -4.18
CA GLN A 12 11.51 5.60 -3.00
C GLN A 12 12.13 6.98 -2.77
N ARG A 13 13.47 7.05 -2.71
CA ARG A 13 14.20 8.32 -2.53
C ARG A 13 13.93 9.28 -3.67
N LEU A 14 13.90 8.76 -4.90
CA LEU A 14 13.60 9.57 -6.08
C LEU A 14 12.26 10.30 -5.94
N ILE A 15 11.20 9.61 -5.53
CA ILE A 15 9.89 10.24 -5.34
C ILE A 15 9.91 11.20 -4.14
N CYS A 16 10.50 10.80 -3.01
CA CYS A 16 10.61 11.67 -1.83
C CYS A 16 11.33 13.00 -2.15
N ASP A 17 12.44 12.93 -2.91
CA ASP A 17 13.24 14.09 -3.31
C ASP A 17 12.58 14.92 -4.42
N TYR A 18 11.76 14.28 -5.25
CA TYR A 18 10.98 14.96 -6.27
C TYR A 18 9.81 15.74 -5.66
N THR A 19 9.04 15.09 -4.78
CA THR A 19 7.87 15.68 -4.10
C THR A 19 8.25 16.73 -3.06
N SER A 20 9.50 16.74 -2.57
CA SER A 20 10.00 17.82 -1.71
C SER A 20 10.21 19.15 -2.45
N ARG A 21 10.13 19.17 -3.78
CA ARG A 21 10.33 20.37 -4.61
C ARG A 21 8.99 21.01 -4.96
N ALA A 22 8.96 22.34 -5.06
CA ALA A 22 7.84 23.05 -5.66
C ALA A 22 7.87 22.84 -7.18
N LEU A 23 6.98 21.99 -7.71
CA LEU A 23 6.96 21.67 -9.14
C LEU A 23 6.30 22.81 -9.93
N THR A 24 7.01 23.34 -10.92
CA THR A 24 6.51 24.40 -11.82
C THR A 24 5.46 23.88 -12.80
N ASN A 25 5.61 22.63 -13.27
CA ASN A 25 4.63 21.96 -14.12
C ASN A 25 4.18 20.64 -13.48
N GLN A 26 3.06 20.70 -12.76
CA GLN A 26 2.50 19.58 -12.00
C GLN A 26 1.92 18.48 -12.90
N ALA A 27 1.53 18.81 -14.14
CA ALA A 27 0.93 17.87 -15.08
C ALA A 27 1.96 16.89 -15.68
N ASP A 28 3.24 17.29 -15.71
CA ASP A 28 4.33 16.48 -16.27
C ASP A 28 5.01 15.57 -15.23
N ALA A 29 4.50 15.55 -14.00
CA ALA A 29 5.14 14.84 -12.89
C ALA A 29 5.38 13.36 -13.17
N LEU A 30 4.37 12.67 -13.72
CA LEU A 30 4.48 11.25 -14.06
C LEU A 30 5.51 11.00 -15.16
N ASN A 31 5.53 11.84 -16.21
CA ASN A 31 6.49 11.71 -17.30
C ASN A 31 7.93 11.98 -16.84
N ALA A 32 8.12 12.97 -15.96
CA ALA A 32 9.41 13.31 -15.40
C ALA A 32 10.02 12.14 -14.61
N ILE A 33 9.24 11.53 -13.72
CA ILE A 33 9.69 10.34 -12.97
C ILE A 33 9.86 9.14 -13.90
N ALA A 34 8.94 8.88 -14.83
CA ALA A 34 9.09 7.77 -15.77
C ALA A 34 10.35 7.91 -16.65
N GLY A 35 10.73 9.13 -17.03
CA GLY A 35 11.97 9.40 -17.74
C GLY A 35 13.22 9.17 -16.89
N LEU A 36 13.17 9.57 -15.62
CA LEU A 36 14.28 9.42 -14.68
C LEU A 36 14.48 7.96 -14.27
N SER A 37 13.41 7.27 -13.89
CA SER A 37 13.43 5.85 -13.49
C SER A 37 13.93 4.95 -14.61
N ARG A 38 13.50 5.15 -15.87
CA ARG A 38 14.02 4.37 -17.02
C ARG A 38 15.53 4.51 -17.24
N ARG A 39 16.13 5.63 -16.81
CA ARG A 39 17.57 5.86 -16.94
C ARG A 39 18.37 5.32 -15.77
N THR A 40 17.77 5.26 -14.58
CA THR A 40 18.50 4.98 -13.33
C THR A 40 18.16 3.63 -12.70
N LEU A 41 17.05 2.99 -13.10
CA LEU A 41 16.49 1.80 -12.47
C LEU A 41 16.08 0.77 -13.53
N PRO A 42 17.04 0.03 -14.11
CA PRO A 42 16.72 -0.98 -15.13
C PRO A 42 15.89 -2.14 -14.54
N ASP A 43 14.87 -2.56 -15.31
CA ASP A 43 14.02 -3.78 -15.29
C ASP A 43 13.44 -4.33 -13.96
N LEU A 44 13.88 -3.87 -12.79
CA LEU A 44 13.52 -4.49 -11.50
C LEU A 44 12.19 -4.01 -10.90
N LEU A 45 11.57 -2.98 -11.48
CA LEU A 45 10.33 -2.36 -10.95
C LEU A 45 9.11 -2.61 -11.86
N GLY A 46 9.31 -3.29 -12.99
CA GLY A 46 8.28 -3.48 -14.00
C GLY A 46 7.79 -2.16 -14.62
N ASP A 47 6.58 -2.22 -15.20
CA ASP A 47 5.91 -1.03 -15.72
C ASP A 47 5.45 -0.11 -14.58
N LEU A 48 5.46 1.21 -14.81
CA LEU A 48 4.89 2.17 -13.87
C LEU A 48 3.41 2.39 -14.18
N VAL A 49 2.55 2.23 -13.18
CA VAL A 49 1.14 2.56 -13.26
C VAL A 49 0.88 3.78 -12.41
N GLU A 50 0.51 4.89 -13.07
CA GLU A 50 0.25 6.18 -12.43
C GLU A 50 1.41 6.61 -11.51
N GLY A 51 2.64 6.30 -11.91
CA GLY A 51 3.86 6.67 -11.17
C GLY A 51 4.32 5.68 -10.10
N LEU A 52 3.64 4.53 -9.94
CA LEU A 52 4.03 3.48 -8.99
C LEU A 52 4.53 2.21 -9.72
N PRO A 53 5.51 1.48 -9.17
CA PRO A 53 5.94 0.18 -9.69
C PRO A 53 4.80 -0.83 -9.63
N SER A 54 4.41 -1.40 -10.77
CA SER A 54 3.33 -2.40 -10.86
C SER A 54 3.61 -3.66 -10.01
N GLN A 55 4.87 -4.09 -9.95
CA GLN A 55 5.28 -5.30 -9.22
C GLN A 55 5.26 -5.12 -7.69
N ASP A 56 5.40 -3.88 -7.21
CA ASP A 56 5.50 -3.56 -5.79
C ASP A 56 4.39 -2.58 -5.36
N ILE A 57 3.27 -2.56 -6.07
CA ILE A 57 2.23 -1.54 -5.86
C ILE A 57 1.74 -1.53 -4.41
N ASP A 58 1.63 -2.70 -3.78
CA ASP A 58 1.25 -2.88 -2.37
C ASP A 58 2.12 -2.09 -1.40
N LEU A 59 3.42 -1.97 -1.72
CA LEU A 59 4.38 -1.24 -0.89
C LEU A 59 4.39 0.25 -1.23
N PHE A 60 4.20 0.58 -2.51
CA PHE A 60 4.33 1.95 -2.97
C PHE A 60 3.04 2.78 -2.82
N ILE A 61 1.89 2.17 -2.58
CA ILE A 61 0.65 2.90 -2.24
C ILE A 61 0.62 3.41 -0.79
N THR A 62 1.45 2.89 0.10
CA THR A 62 1.43 3.23 1.54
C THR A 62 2.34 4.42 1.87
N PHE A 63 2.49 5.37 0.94
CA PHE A 63 3.18 6.61 1.26
C PHE A 63 2.31 7.48 2.18
N THR A 64 2.97 8.31 2.96
CA THR A 64 2.33 9.21 3.92
C THR A 64 2.83 10.63 3.68
N SER A 65 2.26 11.62 4.37
CA SER A 65 2.95 12.90 4.50
C SER A 65 4.27 12.75 5.26
N ALA A 66 5.28 13.53 4.84
CA ALA A 66 6.53 13.64 5.55
C ALA A 66 6.49 14.58 6.77
N MET A 67 5.77 15.71 6.67
CA MET A 67 5.84 16.81 7.63
C MET A 67 4.63 17.76 7.61
N SER A 68 3.86 17.79 6.52
CA SER A 68 2.77 18.75 6.30
C SER A 68 1.63 18.06 5.54
N PRO A 69 0.36 18.33 5.84
CA PRO A 69 -0.74 17.64 5.19
C PRO A 69 -0.65 17.63 3.66
N LEU A 70 -0.98 16.48 3.07
CA LEU A 70 -1.01 16.35 1.62
C LEU A 70 -2.30 16.97 1.07
N ARG A 71 -2.17 17.81 0.04
CA ARG A 71 -3.34 18.39 -0.65
C ARG A 71 -3.67 17.62 -1.91
N ARG A 72 -4.95 17.29 -2.12
CA ARG A 72 -5.42 16.58 -3.32
C ARG A 72 -5.11 17.37 -4.60
N ARG A 73 -4.49 16.70 -5.58
CA ARG A 73 -4.27 17.15 -6.95
C ARG A 73 -5.32 16.55 -7.87
N ALA A 74 -6.09 17.41 -8.54
CA ALA A 74 -7.08 16.98 -9.51
C ALA A 74 -6.41 16.34 -10.75
N GLY A 75 -7.12 15.41 -11.40
CA GLY A 75 -6.67 14.78 -12.65
C GLY A 75 -5.75 13.56 -12.48
N PHE A 76 -5.39 13.20 -11.25
CA PHE A 76 -4.62 12.00 -10.92
C PHE A 76 -5.42 11.11 -9.95
N PRO A 77 -5.07 9.82 -9.80
CA PRO A 77 -5.71 8.93 -8.83
C PRO A 77 -5.18 9.16 -7.42
N SER A 78 -5.97 8.81 -6.39
CA SER A 78 -5.59 9.03 -4.98
C SER A 78 -4.50 8.11 -4.47
N TYR A 79 -4.47 6.87 -4.99
CA TYR A 79 -3.40 5.93 -4.69
C TYR A 79 -2.04 6.35 -5.26
N SER A 80 -1.98 7.32 -6.19
CA SER A 80 -0.72 7.79 -6.78
C SER A 80 -0.14 8.96 -5.99
N TRP A 81 1.19 8.95 -5.77
CA TRP A 81 1.89 10.10 -5.21
C TRP A 81 1.71 11.38 -6.04
N ALA A 82 1.53 11.25 -7.36
CA ALA A 82 1.28 12.40 -8.24
C ALA A 82 -0.10 13.02 -8.01
N GLY A 83 -1.00 12.26 -7.38
CA GLY A 83 -2.26 12.75 -6.86
C GLY A 83 -2.14 13.74 -5.72
N TRP A 84 -0.97 13.96 -5.14
CA TRP A 84 -0.83 14.78 -3.94
C TRP A 84 0.14 15.93 -4.14
N ILE A 85 -0.16 17.07 -3.52
CA ILE A 85 0.70 18.24 -3.42
C ILE A 85 1.23 18.27 -2.00
N GLY A 86 2.56 18.21 -1.86
CA GLY A 86 3.24 18.10 -0.58
C GLY A 86 4.35 17.07 -0.66
N ARG A 87 5.21 17.07 0.36
CA ARG A 87 6.31 16.11 0.46
C ARG A 87 5.78 14.79 1.01
N ILE A 88 5.89 13.73 0.23
CA ILE A 88 5.57 12.38 0.71
C ILE A 88 6.76 11.77 1.44
N SER A 89 6.50 10.70 2.18
CA SER A 89 7.51 9.86 2.78
C SER A 89 7.03 8.41 2.86
N TYR A 90 8.00 7.50 2.93
CA TYR A 90 7.78 6.08 3.21
C TYR A 90 8.44 5.68 4.54
N TYR A 91 8.64 6.65 5.45
CA TYR A 91 9.40 6.43 6.70
C TYR A 91 8.84 5.34 7.60
N ARG A 92 7.50 5.13 7.56
CA ARG A 92 6.83 4.07 8.32
C ARG A 92 7.13 2.68 7.77
N LEU A 93 7.47 2.59 6.48
CA LEU A 93 8.02 1.38 5.92
C LEU A 93 9.51 1.33 6.29
N ARG A 94 9.83 0.55 7.32
CA ARG A 94 11.24 0.31 7.68
C ARG A 94 12.03 -0.08 6.44
N SER A 95 13.20 0.53 6.32
CA SER A 95 14.07 0.57 5.14
C SER A 95 14.44 -0.80 4.54
N LYS A 96 14.14 -1.92 5.22
CA LYS A 96 14.45 -3.28 4.80
C LYS A 96 13.50 -3.87 3.74
N LEU A 97 12.23 -3.48 3.69
CA LEU A 97 11.31 -3.89 2.60
C LEU A 97 11.84 -3.47 1.22
N PHE A 98 12.60 -2.37 1.22
CA PHE A 98 13.23 -1.79 0.05
C PHE A 98 14.71 -2.21 -0.13
N ASP A 99 15.31 -2.97 0.79
CA ASP A 99 16.75 -3.37 0.77
C ASP A 99 17.06 -4.68 0.04
N GLY A 100 16.07 -5.34 -0.55
CA GLY A 100 16.31 -6.56 -1.29
C GLY A 100 16.56 -7.79 -0.41
N SER A 101 15.98 -7.87 0.79
CA SER A 101 15.67 -9.19 1.32
C SER A 101 14.72 -9.88 0.32
N ASN A 102 15.11 -11.05 -0.18
CA ASN A 102 14.27 -11.93 -1.01
C ASN A 102 12.93 -12.30 -0.35
N ASP A 103 12.78 -11.96 0.93
CA ASP A 103 11.54 -12.03 1.71
C ASP A 103 10.53 -10.94 1.27
N THR A 104 10.31 -10.81 -0.04
CA THR A 104 9.07 -10.26 -0.56
C THR A 104 8.00 -11.30 -0.32
N GLY A 105 7.54 -11.38 0.92
CA GLY A 105 6.27 -12.01 1.25
C GLY A 105 5.20 -11.35 0.39
N ARG A 106 4.98 -11.92 -0.79
CA ARG A 106 4.05 -11.44 -1.81
C ARG A 106 2.71 -11.20 -1.13
N SER A 107 2.13 -10.02 -1.32
CA SER A 107 0.81 -9.75 -0.76
C SER A 107 -0.17 -10.82 -1.26
N TRP A 108 -1.17 -11.14 -0.45
CA TRP A 108 -2.31 -11.95 -0.91
C TRP A 108 -3.24 -11.14 -1.84
N ILE A 109 -2.88 -9.91 -2.17
CA ILE A 109 -3.69 -9.01 -2.97
C ILE A 109 -3.49 -9.31 -4.45
N LYS A 110 -4.61 -9.51 -5.13
CA LYS A 110 -4.64 -9.62 -6.59
C LYS A 110 -5.06 -8.30 -7.18
N TRP A 111 -4.12 -7.64 -7.85
CA TRP A 111 -4.34 -6.35 -8.48
C TRP A 111 -4.74 -6.45 -9.94
N TYR A 112 -5.67 -5.59 -10.31
CA TYR A 112 -6.13 -5.37 -11.66
C TYR A 112 -6.14 -3.88 -11.96
N GLN A 113 -5.80 -3.53 -13.19
CA GLN A 113 -5.93 -2.19 -13.72
C GLN A 113 -7.10 -2.12 -14.70
N ARG A 114 -7.82 -1.00 -14.65
CA ARG A 114 -8.91 -0.67 -15.57
C ARG A 114 -8.66 0.68 -16.21
N TYR A 115 -8.57 0.68 -17.53
CA TYR A 115 -8.55 1.88 -18.37
C TYR A 115 -9.93 2.23 -18.93
N SER A 116 -10.87 1.27 -18.90
CA SER A 116 -12.24 1.42 -19.38
C SER A 116 -13.19 0.49 -18.62
N THR A 117 -14.49 0.62 -18.89
CA THR A 117 -15.55 -0.20 -18.30
C THR A 117 -15.45 -1.67 -18.71
N ASP A 118 -14.94 -1.95 -19.90
CA ASP A 118 -15.08 -3.27 -20.52
C ASP A 118 -14.01 -4.27 -20.07
N ARG A 119 -12.85 -3.79 -19.60
CA ARG A 119 -11.68 -4.65 -19.38
C ARG A 119 -10.97 -4.34 -18.06
N ALA A 120 -10.71 -5.40 -17.30
CA ALA A 120 -9.75 -5.42 -16.21
C ALA A 120 -8.59 -6.33 -16.60
N ASP A 121 -7.39 -5.79 -16.58
CA ASP A 121 -6.17 -6.54 -16.84
C ASP A 121 -5.43 -6.76 -15.52
N PRO A 122 -4.84 -7.95 -15.28
CA PRO A 122 -3.92 -8.13 -14.17
C PRO A 122 -2.84 -7.06 -14.21
N LEU A 123 -2.61 -6.40 -13.07
CA LEU A 123 -1.57 -5.37 -12.95
C LEU A 123 -0.18 -5.98 -13.16
N TRP A 124 0.00 -7.20 -12.69
CA TRP A 124 1.16 -8.04 -12.94
C TRP A 124 0.73 -9.50 -13.03
N ASN A 125 1.33 -10.24 -13.97
CA ASN A 125 1.03 -11.67 -14.13
C ASN A 125 1.91 -12.47 -13.17
N VAL A 126 1.30 -13.10 -12.16
CA VAL A 126 1.89 -14.22 -11.42
C VAL A 126 2.14 -15.36 -12.43
N GLY A 127 3.23 -15.34 -13.17
CA GLY A 127 3.44 -16.33 -14.23
C GLY A 127 4.50 -16.05 -15.29
N LYS A 128 5.19 -14.89 -15.29
CA LYS A 128 6.53 -14.88 -15.90
C LYS A 128 7.48 -15.49 -14.89
N PRO A 129 8.09 -16.66 -15.18
CA PRO A 129 9.11 -17.21 -14.31
C PRO A 129 10.32 -16.30 -14.45
N ASP A 130 10.47 -15.34 -13.55
CA ASP A 130 11.83 -14.96 -13.19
C ASP A 130 12.44 -16.22 -12.57
N VAL A 131 13.51 -16.68 -13.21
CA VAL A 131 14.34 -17.81 -12.79
C VAL A 131 15.03 -17.40 -11.49
N GLY A 132 14.28 -17.48 -10.39
CA GLY A 132 14.77 -17.40 -9.03
C GLY A 132 14.26 -18.62 -8.27
N PRO A 133 15.03 -19.18 -7.31
CA PRO A 133 14.65 -20.40 -6.63
C PRO A 133 13.26 -20.25 -6.04
N CYS A 134 12.40 -21.22 -6.34
CA CYS A 134 11.08 -21.37 -5.74
C CYS A 134 11.26 -21.35 -4.22
N ASP A 135 10.94 -20.21 -3.61
CA ASP A 135 11.20 -19.91 -2.21
C ASP A 135 10.00 -20.39 -1.37
N ASP A 136 10.28 -21.18 -0.34
CA ASP A 136 9.34 -21.75 0.63
C ASP A 136 8.39 -20.69 1.28
N SER A 137 8.70 -19.41 1.07
CA SER A 137 7.94 -18.21 1.43
C SER A 137 6.49 -18.19 0.91
N LEU A 138 6.21 -18.77 -0.27
CA LEU A 138 4.82 -18.90 -0.79
C LEU A 138 4.01 -19.91 0.03
N ALA A 139 4.61 -21.03 0.44
CA ALA A 139 3.95 -22.02 1.28
C ALA A 139 3.68 -21.48 2.69
N TYR A 140 4.56 -20.62 3.21
CA TYR A 140 4.36 -19.93 4.49
C TYR A 140 3.17 -18.96 4.45
N LEU A 141 3.03 -18.17 3.38
CA LEU A 141 1.86 -17.31 3.20
C LEU A 141 0.57 -18.12 3.02
N GLU A 142 0.61 -19.23 2.28
CA GLU A 142 -0.53 -20.14 2.15
C GLU A 142 -0.97 -20.77 3.49
N GLN A 143 -0.05 -20.92 4.46
CA GLN A 143 -0.35 -21.39 5.81
C GLN A 143 -0.91 -20.29 6.74
N GLN A 144 -0.55 -19.01 6.51
CA GLN A 144 -1.02 -17.87 7.30
C GLN A 144 -2.26 -17.18 6.73
N VAL A 145 -2.59 -17.44 5.45
CA VAL A 145 -3.86 -17.04 4.86
C VAL A 145 -4.97 -17.72 5.67
N PRO A 146 -5.98 -16.98 6.18
CA PRO A 146 -7.14 -17.59 6.80
C PRO A 146 -7.68 -18.66 5.85
N THR A 147 -7.78 -19.89 6.33
CA THR A 147 -8.32 -21.05 5.59
C THR A 147 -9.82 -20.83 5.39
N SER A 148 -10.17 -19.84 4.58
CA SER A 148 -11.53 -19.62 4.13
C SER A 148 -11.81 -20.68 3.07
N GLU A 149 -12.99 -21.30 3.12
CA GLU A 149 -13.46 -22.30 2.15
C GLU A 149 -13.46 -21.80 0.69
N ARG A 150 -13.22 -20.50 0.46
CA ARG A 150 -13.14 -19.89 -0.87
C ARG A 150 -11.70 -19.81 -1.32
N ASP A 151 -11.38 -20.63 -2.31
CA ASP A 151 -10.10 -20.63 -3.02
C ASP A 151 -9.79 -19.21 -3.55
N SER A 152 -8.83 -18.53 -2.90
CA SER A 152 -8.34 -17.22 -3.31
C SER A 152 -7.73 -17.26 -4.71
N ARG A 153 -7.43 -18.46 -5.26
CA ARG A 153 -6.89 -18.65 -6.61
C ARG A 153 -7.92 -18.32 -7.71
N GLN A 154 -9.22 -18.27 -7.42
CA GLN A 154 -10.30 -18.11 -8.41
C GLN A 154 -11.02 -16.74 -8.40
N SER A 155 -10.44 -15.68 -7.83
CA SER A 155 -11.06 -14.35 -7.94
C SER A 155 -10.95 -13.82 -9.36
N THR A 156 -12.08 -13.67 -10.06
CA THR A 156 -12.17 -12.85 -11.29
C THR A 156 -12.61 -11.43 -10.92
N PRO A 157 -12.09 -10.38 -11.58
CA PRO A 157 -12.53 -9.01 -11.34
C PRO A 157 -14.05 -8.89 -11.46
N THR A 158 -14.69 -8.30 -10.46
CA THR A 158 -16.10 -7.90 -10.54
C THR A 158 -16.33 -7.07 -11.79
N ALA A 159 -17.32 -7.45 -12.60
CA ALA A 159 -17.69 -6.75 -13.82
C ALA A 159 -18.15 -5.31 -13.52
N TRP A 160 -17.88 -4.38 -14.43
CA TRP A 160 -18.13 -2.95 -14.23
C TRP A 160 -19.58 -2.63 -13.87
N ASN A 161 -20.54 -3.26 -14.55
CA ASN A 161 -21.96 -3.09 -14.30
C ASN A 161 -22.40 -3.45 -12.87
N ARG A 162 -21.59 -4.23 -12.15
CA ARG A 162 -21.85 -4.60 -10.74
C ARG A 162 -21.19 -3.65 -9.75
N LEU A 163 -20.32 -2.74 -10.18
CA LEU A 163 -19.66 -1.77 -9.31
C LEU A 163 -20.56 -0.59 -8.92
N GLY A 164 -21.72 -0.43 -9.58
CA GLY A 164 -22.64 0.69 -9.31
C GLY A 164 -22.09 2.06 -9.72
N ILE A 165 -20.99 2.10 -10.49
CA ILE A 165 -20.37 3.33 -10.98
C ILE A 165 -21.02 3.70 -12.32
N SER A 166 -21.68 4.86 -12.37
CA SER A 166 -22.58 5.21 -13.47
C SER A 166 -21.89 5.57 -14.79
N GLU A 167 -20.59 5.88 -14.82
CA GLU A 167 -19.80 6.07 -16.05
C GLU A 167 -18.30 6.19 -15.74
N TYR A 168 -17.42 5.62 -16.58
CA TYR A 168 -15.97 5.84 -16.48
C TYR A 168 -15.61 7.16 -17.16
N ARG A 169 -15.37 8.21 -16.37
CA ARG A 169 -14.93 9.53 -16.86
C ARG A 169 -13.56 9.97 -16.32
N ARG A 170 -12.80 9.04 -15.73
CA ARG A 170 -11.52 9.39 -15.10
C ARG A 170 -10.41 9.44 -16.16
N PRO A 171 -9.52 10.46 -16.13
CA PRO A 171 -8.38 10.54 -17.04
C PRO A 171 -7.20 9.65 -16.62
N TYR A 172 -7.38 8.83 -15.59
CA TYR A 172 -6.37 7.99 -14.97
C TYR A 172 -6.88 6.57 -14.79
N THR A 173 -5.95 5.63 -14.64
CA THR A 173 -6.19 4.21 -14.42
C THR A 173 -6.87 3.97 -13.07
N MET A 174 -7.90 3.11 -13.05
CA MET A 174 -8.50 2.65 -11.80
C MET A 174 -7.89 1.33 -11.36
N LEU A 175 -7.55 1.21 -10.09
CA LEU A 175 -7.18 -0.06 -9.49
C LEU A 175 -8.42 -0.78 -9.00
N GLN A 176 -8.49 -2.07 -9.32
CA GLN A 176 -9.41 -3.01 -8.71
C GLN A 176 -8.58 -4.12 -8.08
N PHE A 177 -8.97 -4.58 -6.90
CA PHE A 177 -8.24 -5.66 -6.24
C PHE A 177 -9.16 -6.65 -5.56
N TRP A 178 -8.60 -7.81 -5.24
CA TRP A 178 -9.19 -8.79 -4.34
C TRP A 178 -8.23 -9.02 -3.17
N THR A 179 -8.76 -9.01 -1.95
CA THR A 179 -7.98 -9.14 -0.71
C THR A 179 -8.85 -9.63 0.44
N TYR A 180 -8.22 -9.87 1.59
CA TYR A 180 -8.90 -10.05 2.87
C TYR A 180 -9.18 -8.70 3.53
N ALA A 181 -10.42 -8.56 4.01
CA ALA A 181 -10.84 -7.44 4.84
C ALA A 181 -11.27 -7.98 6.20
N ILE A 182 -10.94 -7.25 7.26
CA ILE A 182 -11.37 -7.52 8.62
C ILE A 182 -12.17 -6.33 9.15
N HIS A 183 -13.15 -6.62 10.00
CA HIS A 183 -14.01 -5.58 10.58
C HIS A 183 -13.63 -5.40 12.04
N LEU A 184 -13.07 -4.24 12.37
CA LEU A 184 -12.61 -3.91 13.73
C LEU A 184 -13.19 -2.56 14.16
N ARG A 185 -13.26 -2.33 15.47
CA ARG A 185 -13.64 -1.03 16.04
C ARG A 185 -12.40 -0.23 16.40
N LEU A 186 -12.47 1.08 16.19
CA LEU A 186 -11.48 2.00 16.74
C LEU A 186 -11.85 2.33 18.18
N GLY A 187 -10.92 2.10 19.10
CA GLY A 187 -11.05 2.47 20.50
C GLY A 187 -10.45 3.85 20.78
N GLU A 188 -9.84 4.00 21.95
CA GLU A 188 -9.19 5.25 22.38
C GLU A 188 -8.03 5.61 21.45
N PHE A 189 -7.91 6.91 21.15
CA PHE A 189 -6.91 7.47 20.26
C PHE A 189 -5.92 8.34 21.04
N ASP A 190 -4.64 8.04 20.88
CA ASP A 190 -3.55 8.88 21.37
C ASP A 190 -3.07 9.80 20.25
N VAL A 191 -3.45 11.07 20.36
CA VAL A 191 -3.11 12.13 19.41
C VAL A 191 -1.60 12.37 19.32
N PHE A 192 -0.85 12.13 20.40
CA PHE A 192 0.59 12.40 20.42
C PHE A 192 1.40 11.30 19.71
N SER A 193 0.94 10.06 19.79
CA SER A 193 1.56 8.94 19.08
C SER A 193 0.92 8.62 17.73
N ALA A 194 -0.22 9.26 17.42
CA ALA A 194 -1.06 8.96 16.26
C ALA A 194 -1.44 7.47 16.19
N MET A 195 -1.73 6.88 17.34
CA MET A 195 -2.12 5.47 17.50
C MET A 195 -3.53 5.37 18.04
N ALA A 196 -4.34 4.50 17.46
CA ALA A 196 -5.62 4.09 18.05
C ALA A 196 -5.53 2.64 18.53
N THR A 197 -6.24 2.34 19.61
CA THR A 197 -6.53 0.94 19.97
C THR A 197 -7.52 0.36 18.97
N ILE A 198 -7.36 -0.93 18.64
CA ILE A 198 -8.30 -1.67 17.82
C ILE A 198 -9.01 -2.72 18.67
N LEU A 199 -10.32 -2.80 18.53
CA LEU A 199 -11.16 -3.72 19.30
C LEU A 199 -11.90 -4.66 18.35
N ASP A 200 -12.19 -5.89 18.79
CA ASP A 200 -13.06 -6.78 18.03
C ASP A 200 -14.55 -6.35 18.11
N GLY A 201 -15.43 -7.15 17.49
CA GLY A 201 -16.88 -6.91 17.53
C GLY A 201 -17.49 -6.99 18.94
N GLN A 202 -16.82 -7.62 19.90
CA GLN A 202 -17.22 -7.72 21.30
C GLN A 202 -16.58 -6.63 22.18
N GLY A 203 -15.68 -5.81 21.63
CA GLY A 203 -14.96 -4.77 22.36
C GLY A 203 -13.69 -5.25 23.06
N ALA A 204 -13.20 -6.46 22.77
CA ALA A 204 -11.93 -6.94 23.29
C ALA A 204 -10.75 -6.32 22.55
N ASP A 205 -9.70 -5.96 23.28
CA ASP A 205 -8.47 -5.38 22.73
C ASP A 205 -7.77 -6.36 21.76
N CYS A 206 -7.55 -5.90 20.53
CA CYS A 206 -6.91 -6.62 19.45
C CYS A 206 -5.56 -6.00 19.04
N GLY A 207 -5.09 -4.97 19.73
CA GLY A 207 -3.83 -4.28 19.46
C GLY A 207 -4.01 -2.80 19.12
N THR A 208 -3.09 -2.29 18.30
CA THR A 208 -3.07 -0.87 17.92
C THR A 208 -2.87 -0.68 16.42
N VAL A 209 -3.38 0.44 15.91
CA VAL A 209 -3.19 0.89 14.53
C VAL A 209 -2.59 2.29 14.52
N SER A 210 -1.56 2.48 13.69
CA SER A 210 -1.00 3.82 13.45
C SER A 210 -1.75 4.50 12.32
N MET A 211 -2.14 5.75 12.50
CA MET A 211 -2.88 6.52 11.50
C MET A 211 -1.97 7.56 10.88
N ASP A 212 -2.00 7.68 9.54
CA ASP A 212 -1.03 8.49 8.79
C ASP A 212 -1.31 9.99 8.90
N GLU A 213 -2.58 10.38 8.99
CA GLU A 213 -3.03 11.75 9.22
C GLU A 213 -4.37 11.71 9.97
N PHE A 214 -4.44 12.32 11.15
CA PHE A 214 -5.69 12.66 11.80
C PHE A 214 -5.88 14.16 11.56
N GLU A 215 -6.36 14.51 10.36
CA GLU A 215 -7.01 15.81 10.22
C GLU A 215 -8.37 15.76 10.91
N GLU A 216 -8.97 16.92 11.21
CA GLU A 216 -10.31 17.07 11.80
C GLU A 216 -11.41 16.55 10.85
N ASP A 217 -11.33 15.30 10.44
CA ASP A 217 -12.26 14.65 9.54
C ASP A 217 -13.24 13.82 10.39
N ASP A 218 -14.54 14.06 10.18
CA ASP A 218 -15.64 13.37 10.90
C ASP A 218 -15.70 11.87 10.58
N PHE A 219 -14.78 11.36 9.75
CA PHE A 219 -14.70 9.97 9.34
C PHE A 219 -14.38 9.02 10.50
N PHE A 220 -13.54 9.45 11.45
CA PHE A 220 -13.06 8.62 12.55
C PHE A 220 -13.88 8.84 13.83
N ILE A 221 -14.94 8.04 13.97
CA ILE A 221 -15.83 8.00 15.13
C ILE A 221 -15.43 6.82 16.01
N ILE A 222 -14.95 7.12 17.22
CA ILE A 222 -14.61 6.13 18.24
C ILE A 222 -15.80 5.18 18.48
N GLY A 223 -15.52 3.89 18.55
CA GLY A 223 -16.50 2.81 18.73
C GLY A 223 -17.20 2.35 17.45
N SER A 224 -17.03 3.06 16.33
CA SER A 224 -17.56 2.62 15.03
C SER A 224 -16.78 1.45 14.47
N VAL A 225 -17.45 0.61 13.68
CA VAL A 225 -16.84 -0.53 12.98
C VAL A 225 -16.31 -0.06 11.64
N TYR A 226 -15.06 -0.40 11.35
CA TYR A 226 -14.35 -0.07 10.14
C TYR A 226 -13.88 -1.33 9.43
N GLU A 227 -13.86 -1.29 8.10
CA GLU A 227 -13.29 -2.34 7.26
C GLU A 227 -11.81 -2.04 7.03
N PHE A 228 -10.94 -2.86 7.62
CA PHE A 228 -9.50 -2.80 7.41
C PHE A 228 -9.11 -3.80 6.33
N ILE A 229 -8.46 -3.29 5.29
CA ILE A 229 -7.92 -4.09 4.21
C ILE A 229 -6.52 -4.50 4.59
N LEU A 230 -6.28 -5.81 4.68
CA LEU A 230 -4.97 -6.33 5.00
C LEU A 230 -4.10 -6.31 3.74
N LEU A 231 -2.95 -5.64 3.80
CA LEU A 231 -2.00 -5.58 2.69
C LEU A 231 -1.02 -6.74 2.73
N SER A 232 -0.23 -6.82 3.80
CA SER A 232 0.75 -7.88 3.99
C SER A 232 1.14 -8.00 5.47
N PRO A 233 1.62 -9.18 5.90
CA PRO A 233 2.30 -9.28 7.18
C PRO A 233 3.57 -8.43 7.18
N PHE A 234 3.88 -7.84 8.32
CA PHE A 234 5.11 -7.13 8.62
C PHE A 234 5.83 -7.90 9.73
N LYS A 235 7.04 -8.38 9.44
CA LYS A 235 7.90 -8.94 10.49
C LYS A 235 8.76 -7.82 11.06
N PRO A 236 8.50 -7.36 12.30
CA PRO A 236 9.43 -6.44 12.95
C PRO A 236 10.78 -7.13 13.09
N LEU A 237 11.86 -6.38 12.85
CA LEU A 237 13.18 -6.90 13.09
C LEU A 237 13.35 -7.25 14.57
N HIS A 238 13.81 -8.48 14.85
CA HIS A 238 14.48 -8.75 16.10
C HIS A 238 15.59 -7.70 16.26
N TYR A 239 15.41 -6.80 17.22
CA TYR A 239 16.51 -5.98 17.72
C TYR A 239 17.56 -6.95 18.24
N SER A 240 18.75 -6.94 17.64
CA SER A 240 19.90 -7.63 18.19
C SER A 240 20.13 -7.14 19.61
N ALA A 241 19.87 -8.03 20.56
CA ALA A 241 20.24 -8.03 21.97
C ALA A 241 20.99 -6.78 22.47
N GLY A 242 20.24 -5.85 23.05
CA GLY A 242 20.74 -4.79 23.91
C GLY A 242 19.83 -4.57 25.13
N ASP A 243 18.52 -4.72 24.94
CA ASP A 243 17.53 -4.56 26.01
C ASP A 243 16.97 -5.92 26.46
N ARG A 244 17.74 -6.61 27.31
CA ARG A 244 17.23 -7.74 28.10
C ARG A 244 16.31 -7.16 29.17
N ASN A 245 15.03 -6.89 28.85
CA ASN A 245 13.93 -6.84 29.83
C ASN A 245 12.53 -6.61 29.23
N GLN A 246 12.25 -7.02 27.99
CA GLN A 246 10.87 -7.15 27.52
C GLN A 246 10.65 -8.50 26.86
N VAL A 247 10.26 -9.48 27.67
CA VAL A 247 9.53 -10.66 27.19
C VAL A 247 8.09 -10.21 26.96
N GLY A 248 7.86 -9.54 25.83
CA GLY A 248 6.53 -9.29 25.29
C GLY A 248 6.33 -10.22 24.10
N ALA A 249 5.17 -10.88 24.03
CA ALA A 249 4.82 -11.78 22.94
C ALA A 249 5.13 -11.14 21.57
N GLU A 250 5.76 -11.89 20.68
CA GLU A 250 5.91 -11.51 19.28
C GLU A 250 4.52 -11.19 18.73
N SER A 251 4.21 -9.91 18.63
CA SER A 251 2.92 -9.46 18.10
C SER A 251 3.06 -9.39 16.58
N ASP A 252 2.24 -10.17 15.88
CA ASP A 252 2.17 -10.10 14.43
C ASP A 252 1.75 -8.68 14.03
N GLN A 253 2.53 -8.05 13.16
CA GLN A 253 2.23 -6.72 12.64
C GLN A 253 1.76 -6.86 11.20
N PHE A 254 0.86 -5.98 10.77
CA PHE A 254 0.31 -5.99 9.42
C PHE A 254 0.29 -4.57 8.87
N PHE A 255 0.53 -4.45 7.56
CA PHE A 255 0.13 -3.24 6.84
C PHE A 255 -1.35 -3.34 6.54
N VAL A 256 -2.07 -2.26 6.84
CA VAL A 256 -3.51 -2.17 6.61
C VAL A 256 -3.84 -0.89 5.86
N LEU A 257 -4.84 -0.95 5.00
CA LEU A 257 -5.48 0.24 4.45
C LEU A 257 -6.87 0.37 5.05
N LEU A 258 -7.20 1.58 5.44
CA LEU A 258 -8.58 1.98 5.69
C LEU A 258 -9.01 2.86 4.52
N LEU A 259 -10.07 2.44 3.82
CA LEU A 259 -10.57 3.15 2.65
C LEU A 259 -11.85 3.90 3.00
N GLN A 260 -11.90 5.19 2.66
CA GLN A 260 -13.12 5.98 2.75
C GLN A 260 -13.89 5.87 1.42
N PRO A 261 -15.09 5.26 1.39
CA PRO A 261 -15.89 5.21 0.16
C PRO A 261 -16.42 6.61 -0.19
N LYS A 262 -16.16 7.07 -1.42
CA LYS A 262 -16.70 8.32 -1.99
C LYS A 262 -17.35 8.04 -3.34
N GLY A 263 -18.69 7.94 -3.34
CA GLY A 263 -19.46 7.78 -4.58
C GLY A 263 -19.26 6.42 -5.29
N GLY A 264 -19.12 5.34 -4.53
CA GLY A 264 -18.92 3.98 -5.07
C GLY A 264 -17.49 3.65 -5.49
N VAL A 265 -16.56 4.60 -5.34
CA VAL A 265 -15.11 4.42 -5.49
C VAL A 265 -14.46 4.81 -4.17
N SER A 266 -13.47 4.07 -3.72
CA SER A 266 -12.64 4.50 -2.59
C SER A 266 -11.58 5.48 -3.09
N GLU A 267 -11.55 6.68 -2.54
CA GLU A 267 -10.53 7.70 -2.80
C GLU A 267 -9.66 7.91 -1.56
#